data_AF-V2X915-F1
#
_entry.id   AF-V2X915-F1
#
_cell.length_a   1.000
_cell.length_b   1.000
_cell.length_c   1.000
_cell.angle_alpha   90.00
_cell.angle_beta   90.00
_cell.angle_gamma   90.00
#
_symmetry.space_group_name_H-M   'P 1'
#
loop_
_entity.id
_entity.type
_entity.pdbx_description
1 polymer ?
#
loop_
_entity_poly.entity_id
_entity_poly.type
_entity_poly.pdbx_seq_one_letter_code
_entity_poly.pdbx_strand_id
1 'polypeptide(L)'
;MDHHHYTGCGHESHDHDHDHDHEHEQGGAQDNLYQHIDRQHVVALNASDNGKGPDVIKPWHERLGEEKFVESDADDQLILRIPFTGSVKLRSLLLKSGPTDQTPAKVLVFANENNLDFDDVADRSPTQEFDVAQGREVGEYAVKTAKFNNVSSLTLFFPRSQGAENVRIYYIGLLGTWTERNQQPVIAVYEAQANLADHEKIQGTDSLFSAPQT
;
A
#
# COMPACT_ATOMS: atom_id res chain seq x y z
N MET A 1 10.38 41.09 78.64
CA MET A 1 9.58 41.97 77.79
C MET A 1 9.51 41.25 76.44
N ASP A 2 8.49 40.42 76.25
CA ASP A 2 7.26 40.77 75.50
C ASP A 2 7.54 40.68 73.98
N HIS A 3 6.83 40.02 73.09
CA HIS A 3 5.55 39.29 73.06
C HIS A 3 5.56 38.35 71.83
N HIS A 4 4.72 37.32 71.89
CA HIS A 4 4.32 36.41 70.81
C HIS A 4 3.54 37.12 69.66
N HIS A 5 3.58 36.60 68.42
CA HIS A 5 2.40 36.12 67.64
C HIS A 5 2.70 35.87 66.12
N TYR A 6 2.42 34.62 65.70
CA TYR A 6 1.64 34.15 64.54
C TYR A 6 1.88 34.61 63.08
N THR A 7 1.51 33.66 62.19
CA THR A 7 1.15 33.76 60.75
C THR A 7 2.33 33.80 59.76
N GLY A 8 2.37 33.02 58.68
CA GLY A 8 1.39 32.12 58.09
C GLY A 8 2.02 31.26 57.00
N CYS A 9 1.32 30.20 56.65
CA CYS A 9 1.67 29.17 55.69
C CYS A 9 1.67 29.75 54.27
N GLY A 10 2.77 29.58 53.52
CA GLY A 10 2.85 29.85 52.08
C GLY A 10 3.58 28.68 51.42
N HIS A 11 2.81 27.73 50.93
CA HIS A 11 3.29 26.57 50.18
C HIS A 11 3.56 27.03 48.75
N GLU A 12 4.81 27.34 48.43
CA GLU A 12 5.28 27.49 47.04
C GLU A 12 6.00 26.19 46.66
N SER A 13 5.20 25.13 46.49
CA SER A 13 5.60 23.99 45.69
C SER A 13 5.55 24.44 44.24
N HIS A 14 6.70 24.76 43.68
CA HIS A 14 6.85 24.84 42.24
C HIS A 14 6.65 23.42 41.68
N ASP A 15 5.41 23.15 41.29
CA ASP A 15 5.04 22.17 40.27
C ASP A 15 5.79 22.55 38.99
N HIS A 16 7.02 22.07 38.87
CA HIS A 16 7.59 21.88 37.56
C HIS A 16 6.92 20.63 37.01
N ASP A 17 5.86 20.86 36.25
CA ASP A 17 5.34 19.93 35.27
C ASP A 17 6.54 19.23 34.62
N HIS A 18 6.68 17.95 34.95
CA HIS A 18 7.36 17.02 34.09
C HIS A 18 6.52 17.01 32.82
N ASP A 19 6.86 17.92 31.89
CA ASP A 19 6.52 17.75 30.50
C ASP A 19 7.06 16.37 30.17
N HIS A 20 6.14 15.42 30.12
CA HIS A 20 6.39 14.11 29.59
C HIS A 20 6.72 14.38 28.13
N ASP A 21 8.01 14.55 27.86
CA ASP A 21 8.63 14.01 26.66
C ASP A 21 8.26 12.52 26.69
N HIS A 22 7.05 12.24 26.22
CA HIS A 22 6.74 11.00 25.56
C HIS A 22 7.71 10.99 24.38
N GLU A 23 8.91 10.47 24.64
CA GLU A 23 9.63 9.65 23.68
C GLU A 23 8.62 8.62 23.19
N HIS A 24 7.89 9.05 22.19
CA HIS A 24 6.96 8.25 21.47
C HIS A 24 7.84 7.23 20.74
N GLU A 25 8.04 6.06 21.34
CA GLU A 25 8.20 4.79 20.62
C GLU A 25 6.94 4.49 19.75
N GLN A 26 6.33 5.51 19.14
CA GLN A 26 5.07 5.49 18.38
C GLN A 26 5.28 5.80 16.90
N GLY A 27 6.53 5.76 16.40
CA GLY A 27 6.84 5.98 14.99
C GLY A 27 6.21 4.96 14.01
N GLY A 28 5.65 3.86 14.52
CA GLY A 28 4.98 2.84 13.71
C GLY A 28 3.45 2.95 13.62
N ALA A 29 2.79 3.65 14.54
CA ALA A 29 1.32 3.64 14.63
C ALA A 29 0.64 4.72 13.77
N GLN A 30 1.20 5.93 13.74
CA GLN A 30 0.58 7.08 13.06
C GLN A 30 0.57 6.93 11.52
N ASP A 31 1.57 6.24 10.97
CA ASP A 31 1.71 6.01 9.53
C ASP A 31 1.17 4.64 9.07
N ASN A 32 0.49 3.90 9.95
CA ASN A 32 0.10 2.52 9.65
C ASN A 32 -1.07 2.47 8.66
N LEU A 33 -0.89 1.71 7.56
CA LEU A 33 -1.86 1.63 6.48
C LEU A 33 -2.91 0.51 6.66
N TYR A 34 -2.93 -0.20 7.78
CA TYR A 34 -3.79 -1.38 8.00
C TYR A 34 -5.27 -1.13 7.67
N GLN A 35 -5.82 -0.01 8.11
CA GLN A 35 -7.23 0.36 7.86
C GLN A 35 -7.53 0.73 6.40
N HIS A 36 -6.50 1.00 5.60
CA HIS A 36 -6.60 1.42 4.20
C HIS A 36 -6.32 0.28 3.22
N ILE A 37 -6.07 -0.93 3.72
CA ILE A 37 -5.90 -2.13 2.90
C ILE A 37 -7.27 -2.77 2.68
N ASP A 38 -7.60 -3.06 1.42
CA ASP A 38 -8.79 -3.83 1.07
C ASP A 38 -8.52 -5.32 1.29
N ARG A 39 -8.60 -5.72 2.56
CA ARG A 39 -8.28 -7.08 3.01
C ARG A 39 -9.18 -8.15 2.40
N GLN A 40 -10.38 -7.82 1.95
CA GLN A 40 -11.30 -8.80 1.35
C GLN A 40 -10.81 -9.24 -0.04
N HIS A 41 -10.07 -8.39 -0.74
CA HIS A 41 -9.56 -8.64 -2.08
C HIS A 41 -8.05 -8.92 -2.10
N VAL A 42 -7.44 -9.20 -0.95
CA VAL A 42 -6.05 -9.68 -0.90
C VAL A 42 -5.99 -11.10 -1.45
N VAL A 43 -5.10 -11.31 -2.42
CA VAL A 43 -4.91 -12.60 -3.09
C VAL A 43 -3.53 -13.13 -2.74
N ALA A 44 -3.45 -14.42 -2.42
CA ALA A 44 -2.21 -15.16 -2.27
C ALA A 44 -2.16 -16.26 -3.34
N LEU A 45 -1.08 -16.32 -4.13
CA LEU A 45 -0.85 -17.38 -5.11
C LEU A 45 0.21 -18.34 -4.58
N ASN A 46 0.01 -19.64 -4.85
CA ASN A 46 0.79 -20.74 -4.28
C ASN A 46 0.78 -20.76 -2.75
N ALA A 47 -0.32 -20.37 -2.10
CA ALA A 47 -0.48 -20.46 -0.65
C ALA A 47 -1.23 -21.74 -0.26
N SER A 48 -0.75 -22.44 0.77
CA SER A 48 -1.41 -23.61 1.35
C SER A 48 -2.72 -23.24 2.04
N ASP A 49 -3.57 -24.24 2.28
CA ASP A 49 -4.86 -24.06 2.97
C ASP A 49 -4.74 -23.61 4.44
N ASN A 50 -3.54 -23.68 5.02
CA ASN A 50 -3.25 -23.32 6.42
C ASN A 50 -3.25 -21.82 6.72
N GLY A 51 -3.61 -20.97 5.76
CA GLY A 51 -3.90 -19.56 6.00
C GLY A 51 -4.15 -18.79 4.71
N LYS A 52 -4.93 -17.70 4.80
CA LYS A 52 -5.27 -16.89 3.63
C LYS A 52 -4.38 -15.65 3.57
N GLY A 53 -4.18 -15.08 2.37
CA GLY A 53 -3.45 -13.82 2.19
C GLY A 53 -3.80 -12.69 3.19
N PRO A 54 -5.08 -12.45 3.54
CA PRO A 54 -5.46 -11.45 4.53
C PRO A 54 -4.97 -11.74 5.96
N ASP A 55 -4.72 -13.00 6.33
CA ASP A 55 -4.40 -13.41 7.71
C ASP A 55 -3.03 -12.91 8.18
N VAL A 56 -2.11 -12.62 7.26
CA VAL A 56 -0.79 -12.04 7.56
C VAL A 56 -0.83 -10.50 7.62
N ILE A 57 -1.93 -9.86 7.21
CA ILE A 57 -2.13 -8.43 7.35
C ILE A 57 -2.84 -8.18 8.68
N LYS A 58 -2.06 -7.82 9.70
CA LYS A 58 -2.53 -7.68 11.09
C LYS A 58 -2.41 -6.24 11.58
N PRO A 59 -3.17 -5.84 12.62
CA PRO A 59 -2.90 -4.59 13.31
C PRO A 59 -1.48 -4.55 13.89
N TRP A 60 -0.93 -3.35 14.08
CA TRP A 60 0.43 -3.15 14.61
C TRP A 60 0.70 -3.88 15.95
N HIS A 61 -0.29 -3.95 16.83
CA HIS A 61 -0.16 -4.58 18.14
C HIS A 61 -0.10 -6.12 18.08
N GLU A 62 -0.59 -6.73 16.99
CA GLU A 62 -0.59 -8.19 16.79
C GLU A 62 0.59 -8.66 15.91
N ARG A 63 1.48 -7.76 15.49
CA ARG A 63 2.57 -8.03 14.52
C ARG A 63 3.52 -9.16 14.91
N LEU A 64 3.63 -9.47 16.20
CA LEU A 64 4.51 -10.51 16.72
C LEU A 64 3.84 -11.90 16.77
N GLY A 65 2.52 -11.97 16.63
CA GLY A 65 1.76 -13.22 16.73
C GLY A 65 2.04 -14.16 15.55
N GLU A 66 2.42 -15.39 15.85
CA GLU A 66 2.77 -16.42 14.86
C GLU A 66 1.65 -17.46 14.64
N GLU A 67 0.50 -17.31 15.30
CA GLU A 67 -0.64 -18.25 15.19
C GLU A 67 -1.23 -18.31 13.77
N LYS A 68 -1.25 -17.16 13.10
CA LYS A 68 -1.72 -17.00 11.72
C LYS A 68 -0.54 -16.72 10.81
N PHE A 69 -0.43 -17.47 9.72
CA PHE A 69 0.62 -17.34 8.73
C PHE A 69 0.11 -17.70 7.34
N VAL A 70 0.87 -17.32 6.32
CA VAL A 70 0.74 -17.86 4.96
C VAL A 70 2.02 -18.62 4.67
N GLU A 71 1.88 -19.82 4.14
CA GLU A 71 2.99 -20.69 3.75
C GLU A 71 2.78 -21.14 2.30
N SER A 72 3.86 -21.21 1.53
CA SER A 72 3.79 -21.70 0.16
C SER A 72 3.51 -23.21 0.09
N ASP A 73 2.79 -23.66 -0.94
CA ASP A 73 2.26 -25.03 -1.02
C ASP A 73 3.13 -25.98 -1.86
N ALA A 74 3.27 -25.70 -3.16
CA ALA A 74 3.93 -26.62 -4.09
C ALA A 74 5.46 -26.47 -4.13
N ASP A 75 5.96 -25.26 -3.93
CA ASP A 75 7.37 -24.88 -3.97
C ASP A 75 7.61 -23.65 -3.06
N ASP A 76 8.83 -23.11 -3.07
CA ASP A 76 9.25 -21.99 -2.21
C ASP A 76 8.98 -20.60 -2.81
N GLN A 77 8.06 -20.51 -3.78
CA GLN A 77 7.64 -19.25 -4.38
C GLN A 77 6.28 -18.82 -3.84
N LEU A 78 6.11 -17.53 -3.54
CA LEU A 78 4.83 -16.99 -3.04
C LEU A 78 4.59 -15.60 -3.61
N ILE A 79 3.35 -15.34 -4.07
CA ILE A 79 2.90 -14.00 -4.46
C ILE A 79 1.78 -13.55 -3.53
N LEU A 80 1.89 -12.33 -2.99
CA LEU A 80 0.82 -11.63 -2.28
C LEU A 80 0.43 -10.36 -3.01
N ARG A 81 -0.85 -10.24 -3.39
CA ARG A 81 -1.42 -9.06 -4.04
C ARG A 81 -2.31 -8.31 -3.04
N ILE A 82 -1.97 -7.06 -2.77
CA ILE A 82 -2.52 -6.24 -1.69
C ILE A 82 -3.12 -4.96 -2.28
N PRO A 83 -4.44 -4.92 -2.54
CA PRO A 83 -5.12 -3.71 -2.96
C PRO A 83 -5.33 -2.73 -1.80
N PHE A 84 -5.34 -1.43 -2.11
CA PHE A 84 -5.70 -0.37 -1.18
C PHE A 84 -7.07 0.24 -1.51
N THR A 85 -7.71 0.83 -0.52
CA THR A 85 -9.00 1.52 -0.67
C THR A 85 -8.88 2.94 -1.26
N GLY A 86 -7.67 3.39 -1.57
CA GLY A 86 -7.39 4.70 -2.14
C GLY A 86 -5.96 4.78 -2.67
N SER A 87 -5.40 5.98 -2.75
CA SER A 87 -4.02 6.17 -3.17
C SER A 87 -3.09 6.19 -1.96
N VAL A 88 -1.97 5.47 -2.06
CA VAL A 88 -0.95 5.38 -1.01
C VAL A 88 0.36 5.94 -1.50
N LYS A 89 0.99 6.78 -0.67
CA LYS A 89 2.42 7.06 -0.72
C LYS A 89 3.13 6.17 0.29
N LEU A 90 3.74 5.09 -0.20
CA LEU A 90 4.40 4.09 0.65
C LEU A 90 5.75 4.60 1.14
N ARG A 91 6.03 4.40 2.42
CA ARG A 91 7.30 4.72 3.09
C ARG A 91 8.11 3.47 3.42
N SER A 92 7.47 2.46 4.02
CA SER A 92 8.14 1.23 4.43
C SER A 92 7.24 0.00 4.30
N LEU A 93 7.85 -1.13 3.96
CA LEU A 93 7.28 -2.47 4.11
C LEU A 93 7.82 -3.09 5.39
N LEU A 94 6.93 -3.66 6.20
CA LEU A 94 7.27 -4.38 7.43
C LEU A 94 6.97 -5.86 7.21
N LEU A 95 7.93 -6.72 7.51
CA LEU A 95 7.84 -8.15 7.22
C LEU A 95 8.35 -8.99 8.40
N LYS A 96 7.55 -9.97 8.82
CA LYS A 96 7.98 -11.06 9.70
C LYS A 96 7.77 -12.38 8.97
N SER A 97 8.79 -13.21 8.91
CA SER A 97 8.83 -14.46 8.14
C SER A 97 9.71 -15.52 8.82
N GLY A 98 9.76 -16.72 8.25
CA GLY A 98 10.49 -17.86 8.80
C GLY A 98 9.57 -18.91 9.43
N PRO A 99 10.04 -19.72 10.40
CA PRO A 99 11.35 -19.69 11.05
C PRO A 99 12.51 -20.16 10.15
N THR A 100 13.72 -19.82 10.58
CA THR A 100 15.00 -20.30 10.02
C THR A 100 14.99 -20.29 8.48
N ASP A 101 15.05 -21.44 7.85
CA ASP A 101 15.30 -21.58 6.42
C ASP A 101 14.03 -21.35 5.58
N GLN A 102 12.85 -21.31 6.22
CA GLN A 102 11.58 -20.88 5.61
C GLN A 102 11.51 -19.35 5.42
N THR A 103 12.54 -18.61 5.84
CA THR A 103 12.66 -17.17 5.57
C THR A 103 12.87 -16.99 4.07
N PRO A 104 12.12 -16.11 3.38
CA PRO A 104 12.40 -15.82 1.99
C PRO A 104 13.80 -15.20 1.85
N ALA A 105 14.51 -15.46 0.75
CA ALA A 105 15.81 -14.82 0.52
C ALA A 105 15.65 -13.33 0.14
N LYS A 106 14.60 -13.03 -0.62
CA LYS A 106 14.29 -11.69 -1.10
C LYS A 106 12.78 -11.42 -1.04
N VAL A 107 12.44 -10.13 -1.07
CA VAL A 107 11.10 -9.67 -1.42
C VAL A 107 11.21 -8.67 -2.58
N LEU A 108 10.52 -8.99 -3.67
CA LEU A 108 10.39 -8.13 -4.85
C LEU A 108 9.06 -7.41 -4.78
N VAL A 109 9.10 -6.08 -4.83
CA VAL A 109 7.94 -5.22 -4.64
C VAL A 109 7.56 -4.56 -5.96
N PHE A 110 6.32 -4.75 -6.38
CA PHE A 110 5.73 -4.18 -7.59
C PHE A 110 4.58 -3.25 -7.21
N ALA A 111 4.67 -1.98 -7.60
CA ALA A 111 3.58 -1.02 -7.42
C ALA A 111 2.61 -1.06 -8.60
N ASN A 112 1.31 -1.10 -8.33
CA ASN A 112 0.24 -1.03 -9.33
C ASN A 112 0.17 -2.19 -10.36
N GLU A 113 0.76 -3.35 -10.04
CA GLU A 113 0.72 -4.55 -10.89
C GLU A 113 -0.29 -5.58 -10.33
N ASN A 114 -1.57 -5.42 -10.66
CA ASN A 114 -2.68 -6.16 -10.03
C ASN A 114 -2.78 -7.64 -10.44
N ASN A 115 -2.22 -7.99 -11.60
CA ASN A 115 -2.45 -9.28 -12.24
C ASN A 115 -1.18 -10.12 -12.38
N LEU A 116 -0.07 -9.69 -11.79
CA LEU A 116 1.23 -10.34 -11.92
C LEU A 116 1.23 -11.75 -11.33
N ASP A 117 1.49 -12.75 -12.16
CA ASP A 117 1.63 -14.16 -11.80
C ASP A 117 3.08 -14.64 -11.94
N PHE A 118 3.31 -15.96 -11.81
CA PHE A 118 4.64 -16.55 -11.83
C PHE A 118 5.29 -16.57 -13.23
N ASP A 119 4.49 -16.55 -14.29
CA ASP A 119 5.01 -16.48 -15.66
C ASP A 119 5.43 -15.04 -15.98
N ASP A 120 4.59 -14.06 -15.63
CA ASP A 120 4.85 -12.65 -15.90
C ASP A 120 5.98 -12.06 -15.03
N VAL A 121 6.12 -12.51 -13.78
CA VAL A 121 7.06 -11.91 -12.82
C VAL A 121 8.53 -12.11 -13.22
N ALA A 122 8.84 -13.15 -13.99
CA ALA A 122 10.19 -13.45 -14.46
C ALA A 122 10.72 -12.39 -15.44
N ASP A 123 9.84 -11.83 -16.26
CA ASP A 123 10.19 -10.84 -17.29
C ASP A 123 9.95 -9.40 -16.84
N ARG A 124 9.39 -9.21 -15.64
CA ARG A 124 9.07 -7.89 -15.08
C ARG A 124 10.12 -7.40 -14.11
N SER A 125 10.53 -6.15 -14.30
CA SER A 125 11.42 -5.48 -13.34
C SER A 125 10.65 -5.05 -12.09
N PRO A 126 11.06 -5.46 -10.87
CA PRO A 126 10.45 -4.99 -9.64
C PRO A 126 10.65 -3.48 -9.48
N THR A 127 9.68 -2.81 -8.85
CA THR A 127 9.81 -1.39 -8.53
C THR A 127 10.99 -1.17 -7.56
N GLN A 128 11.10 -2.08 -6.59
CA GLN A 128 12.23 -2.21 -5.68
C GLN A 128 12.34 -3.64 -5.17
N GLU A 129 13.55 -4.09 -4.86
CA GLU A 129 13.82 -5.39 -4.23
C GLU A 129 14.61 -5.22 -2.93
N PHE A 130 14.46 -6.17 -2.02
CA PHE A 130 15.18 -6.21 -0.76
C PHE A 130 15.65 -7.63 -0.45
N ASP A 131 16.87 -7.75 0.10
CA ASP A 131 17.33 -8.96 0.75
C ASP A 131 16.69 -9.07 2.13
N VAL A 132 16.15 -10.24 2.46
CA VAL A 132 15.48 -10.48 3.73
C VAL A 132 16.46 -11.17 4.67
N ALA A 133 16.73 -10.56 5.82
CA ALA A 133 17.61 -11.16 6.81
C ALA A 133 16.86 -12.27 7.57
N GLN A 134 17.56 -13.37 7.87
CA GLN A 134 17.04 -14.39 8.76
C GLN A 134 16.93 -13.82 10.17
N GLY A 135 15.77 -13.97 10.79
CA GLY A 135 15.51 -13.43 12.13
C GLY A 135 14.09 -13.72 12.60
N ARG A 136 13.82 -13.42 13.88
CA ARG A 136 12.47 -13.53 14.46
C ARG A 136 11.76 -12.19 14.59
N GLU A 137 12.48 -11.09 14.48
CA GLU A 137 11.93 -9.74 14.59
C GLU A 137 11.21 -9.31 13.31
N VAL A 138 10.41 -8.25 13.42
CA VAL A 138 9.81 -7.61 12.24
C VAL A 138 10.87 -6.75 11.56
N GLY A 139 11.24 -7.10 10.33
CA GLY A 139 12.14 -6.30 9.50
C GLY A 139 11.41 -5.10 8.90
N GLU A 140 12.04 -3.93 8.91
CA GLU A 140 11.57 -2.72 8.21
C GLU A 140 12.40 -2.47 6.94
N TYR A 141 11.71 -2.38 5.81
CA TYR A 141 12.28 -2.19 4.48
C TYR A 141 11.81 -0.85 3.92
N ALA A 142 12.65 0.18 4.09
CA ALA A 142 12.37 1.51 3.61
C ALA A 142 12.38 1.56 2.07
N VAL A 143 11.30 2.04 1.47
CA VAL A 143 11.19 2.17 0.01
C VAL A 143 11.68 3.54 -0.47
N LYS A 144 12.06 3.61 -1.74
CA LYS A 144 12.28 4.90 -2.43
C LYS A 144 10.92 5.54 -2.69
N THR A 145 10.40 6.32 -1.74
CA THR A 145 9.08 6.98 -1.79
C THR A 145 8.73 7.61 -3.15
N ALA A 146 9.70 8.17 -3.87
CA ALA A 146 9.52 8.69 -5.23
C ALA A 146 8.91 7.67 -6.22
N LYS A 147 9.25 6.38 -6.09
CA LYS A 147 8.72 5.28 -6.90
C LYS A 147 7.36 4.77 -6.42
N PHE A 148 6.92 5.18 -5.23
CA PHE A 148 5.73 4.67 -4.55
C PHE A 148 4.81 5.80 -4.06
N ASN A 149 4.67 6.90 -4.81
CA ASN A 149 3.86 8.06 -4.39
C ASN A 149 2.36 7.95 -4.67
N ASN A 150 1.94 7.08 -5.59
CA ASN A 150 0.55 6.94 -6.03
C ASN A 150 0.24 5.46 -6.28
N VAL A 151 0.26 4.69 -5.20
CA VAL A 151 0.10 3.24 -5.20
C VAL A 151 -1.35 2.90 -4.85
N SER A 152 -2.02 2.20 -5.75
CA SER A 152 -3.37 1.66 -5.56
C SER A 152 -3.35 0.17 -5.20
N SER A 153 -2.23 -0.51 -5.45
CA SER A 153 -1.98 -1.88 -5.04
C SER A 153 -0.48 -2.17 -4.93
N LEU A 154 -0.13 -3.16 -4.12
CA LEU A 154 1.20 -3.75 -4.09
C LEU A 154 1.12 -5.23 -4.41
N THR A 155 2.05 -5.70 -5.24
CA THR A 155 2.33 -7.11 -5.39
C THR A 155 3.71 -7.41 -4.80
N LEU A 156 3.74 -8.33 -3.83
CA LEU A 156 4.94 -8.82 -3.19
C LEU A 156 5.23 -10.21 -3.74
N PHE A 157 6.43 -10.40 -4.29
CA PHE A 157 6.90 -11.70 -4.74
C PHE A 157 8.09 -12.16 -3.90
N PHE A 158 7.96 -13.37 -3.37
CA PHE A 158 8.99 -14.07 -2.63
C PHE A 158 9.49 -15.22 -3.51
N PRO A 159 10.68 -15.11 -4.12
CA PRO A 159 11.09 -16.00 -5.21
C PRO A 159 11.65 -17.35 -4.75
N ARG A 160 12.12 -17.43 -3.50
CA ARG A 160 12.73 -18.61 -2.89
C ARG A 160 12.93 -18.42 -1.40
N SER A 161 13.06 -19.53 -0.68
CA SER A 161 13.47 -19.58 0.71
C SER A 161 15.01 -19.44 0.88
N GLN A 162 15.48 -19.46 2.12
CA GLN A 162 16.91 -19.49 2.47
C GLN A 162 17.43 -20.91 2.72
N GLY A 163 16.68 -21.95 2.32
CA GLY A 163 17.14 -23.35 2.40
C GLY A 163 16.04 -24.38 2.68
N ALA A 164 14.80 -23.95 2.89
CA ALA A 164 13.64 -24.82 3.03
C ALA A 164 12.90 -25.05 1.70
N GLU A 165 11.98 -26.00 1.68
CA GLU A 165 11.13 -26.30 0.50
C GLU A 165 9.97 -25.31 0.34
N ASN A 166 9.69 -24.50 1.36
CA ASN A 166 8.62 -23.52 1.37
C ASN A 166 9.06 -22.21 2.02
N VAL A 167 8.32 -21.14 1.75
CA VAL A 167 8.44 -19.85 2.43
C VAL A 167 7.25 -19.65 3.35
N ARG A 168 7.48 -19.03 4.51
CA ARG A 168 6.42 -18.74 5.47
C ARG A 168 6.48 -17.29 5.95
N ILE A 169 5.32 -16.64 5.91
CA ILE A 169 5.11 -15.23 6.23
C ILE A 169 4.12 -15.15 7.40
N TYR A 170 4.50 -14.42 8.45
CA TYR A 170 3.68 -14.21 9.65
C TYR A 170 3.01 -12.84 9.68
N TYR A 171 3.66 -11.83 9.13
CA TYR A 171 3.17 -10.45 9.19
C TYR A 171 3.64 -9.65 7.98
N ILE A 172 2.69 -8.92 7.39
CA ILE A 172 2.91 -7.84 6.43
C ILE A 172 2.28 -6.57 7.01
N GLY A 173 3.12 -5.59 7.30
CA GLY A 173 2.72 -4.23 7.66
C GLY A 173 3.18 -3.24 6.61
N LEU A 174 2.43 -2.15 6.43
CA LEU A 174 2.77 -1.11 5.46
C LEU A 174 2.66 0.24 6.15
N LEU A 175 3.72 1.05 6.03
CA LEU A 175 3.76 2.40 6.57
C LEU A 175 3.77 3.43 5.44
N GLY A 176 3.01 4.50 5.58
CA GLY A 176 2.94 5.58 4.60
C GLY A 176 1.76 6.51 4.85
N THR A 177 1.41 7.29 3.83
CA THR A 177 0.25 8.18 3.88
C THR A 177 -0.78 7.75 2.85
N TRP A 178 -2.05 7.75 3.25
CA TRP A 178 -3.18 7.45 2.37
C TRP A 178 -3.92 8.73 1.97
N THR A 179 -4.45 8.75 0.76
CA THR A 179 -5.36 9.78 0.27
C THR A 179 -6.56 9.15 -0.44
N GLU A 180 -7.71 9.78 -0.30
CA GLU A 180 -8.93 9.32 -0.96
C GLU A 180 -8.80 9.44 -2.48
N ARG A 181 -9.14 8.36 -3.20
CA ARG A 181 -9.15 8.36 -4.66
C ARG A 181 -10.52 8.81 -5.15
N ASN A 182 -10.61 10.03 -5.67
CA ASN A 182 -11.85 10.53 -6.27
C ASN A 182 -12.11 9.80 -7.60
N GLN A 183 -12.97 8.78 -7.59
CA GLN A 183 -13.35 7.99 -8.76
C GLN A 183 -14.43 8.69 -9.60
N GLN A 184 -14.28 9.97 -9.91
CA GLN A 184 -15.16 10.62 -10.88
C GLN A 184 -14.86 10.05 -12.27
N PRO A 185 -15.81 9.39 -12.95
CA PRO A 185 -15.62 9.01 -14.34
C PRO A 185 -15.44 10.29 -15.15
N VAL A 186 -14.30 10.41 -15.83
CA VAL A 186 -14.11 11.46 -16.84
C VAL A 186 -15.07 11.12 -17.98
N ILE A 187 -16.24 11.72 -17.96
CA ILE A 187 -17.17 11.71 -19.10
C ILE A 187 -16.51 12.60 -20.15
N ALA A 188 -15.66 12.02 -20.97
CA ALA A 188 -15.17 12.69 -22.18
C ALA A 188 -16.35 12.81 -23.14
N VAL A 189 -17.11 13.90 -23.03
CA VAL A 189 -18.04 14.31 -24.08
C VAL A 189 -17.16 14.77 -25.24
N TYR A 190 -16.90 13.86 -26.17
CA TYR A 190 -16.31 14.21 -27.45
C TYR A 190 -17.40 14.96 -28.22
N GLU A 191 -17.34 16.30 -28.23
CA GLU A 191 -18.19 17.15 -29.05
C GLU A 191 -17.83 16.95 -30.54
N ALA A 192 -18.16 15.80 -31.11
CA ALA A 192 -18.18 15.61 -32.55
C ALA A 192 -19.53 16.11 -33.10
N GLN A 193 -19.82 17.40 -32.90
CA GLN A 193 -20.80 18.06 -33.75
C GLN A 193 -20.08 18.44 -35.04
N ALA A 194 -20.34 17.69 -36.11
CA ALA A 194 -19.98 18.11 -37.45
C ALA A 194 -20.69 19.43 -37.74
N ASN A 195 -19.96 20.55 -37.70
CA ASN A 195 -20.48 21.83 -38.15
C ASN A 195 -20.68 21.72 -39.67
N LEU A 196 -21.94 21.74 -40.13
CA LEU A 196 -22.31 21.75 -41.55
C LEU A 196 -21.74 22.95 -42.33
N ALA A 197 -21.10 23.90 -41.65
CA ALA A 197 -20.45 25.07 -42.22
C ALA A 197 -19.03 24.79 -42.76
N ASP A 198 -18.40 23.66 -42.41
CA ASP A 198 -16.98 23.39 -42.74
C ASP A 198 -16.78 22.48 -43.97
N HIS A 199 -17.85 22.16 -44.69
CA HIS A 199 -17.75 21.51 -46.00
C HIS A 199 -17.89 22.58 -47.09
N GLU A 200 -16.82 22.81 -47.86
CA GLU A 200 -16.91 23.63 -49.07
C GLU A 200 -17.98 23.07 -50.02
N LYS A 201 -18.92 23.93 -50.44
CA LYS A 201 -19.94 23.57 -51.43
C LYS A 201 -19.24 23.16 -52.72
N ILE A 202 -19.53 21.94 -53.16
CA ILE A 202 -19.09 21.42 -54.46
C ILE A 202 -19.63 22.35 -55.55
N GLN A 203 -18.75 23.06 -56.23
CA GLN A 203 -19.10 23.95 -57.34
C GLN A 203 -19.46 23.09 -58.56
N GLY A 204 -20.74 23.03 -58.93
CA GLY A 204 -21.12 22.54 -60.27
C GLY A 204 -22.41 21.75 -60.47
N THR A 205 -23.49 21.97 -59.71
CA THR A 205 -24.82 21.45 -60.11
C THR A 205 -25.93 22.47 -59.88
N ASP A 206 -26.01 23.48 -60.74
CA ASP A 206 -27.26 24.21 -61.01
C ASP A 206 -27.62 23.98 -62.49
N SER A 207 -28.17 22.80 -62.75
CA SER A 207 -28.81 22.48 -64.03
C SER A 207 -30.20 23.13 -64.04
N LEU A 208 -30.33 24.14 -64.91
CA LEU A 208 -31.53 24.73 -65.49
C LEU A 208 -32.87 24.07 -65.10
N PHE A 209 -33.73 24.78 -64.36
CA PHE A 209 -35.18 24.77 -64.60
C PHE A 209 -35.80 26.10 -64.14
N SER A 210 -36.16 26.96 -65.10
CA SER A 210 -37.19 27.96 -64.89
C SER A 210 -38.11 27.96 -66.11
N ALA A 211 -39.37 27.57 -65.86
CA ALA A 211 -40.44 27.40 -66.85
C ALA A 211 -41.09 28.76 -67.21
N PRO A 212 -41.77 28.87 -68.37
CA PRO A 212 -42.27 30.15 -68.87
C PRO A 212 -43.66 30.49 -68.32
N GLN A 213 -43.93 31.78 -68.14
CA GLN A 213 -45.29 32.32 -67.96
C GLN A 213 -45.43 33.65 -68.71
N THR A 214 -46.21 33.57 -69.80
CA THR A 214 -47.15 34.53 -70.43
C THR A 214 -46.77 36.00 -70.58
#